data_AF-A0A2L2YH91-F1
#
_entry.id   AF-A0A2L2YH91-F1
#
_cell.length_a   1.000
_cell.length_b   1.000
_cell.length_c   1.000
_cell.angle_alpha   90.00
_cell.angle_beta   90.00
_cell.angle_gamma   90.00
#
_symmetry.space_group_name_H-M   'P 1'
#
loop_
_entity.id
_entity.type
_entity.pdbx_description
1 polymer ?
#
loop_
_entity_poly.entity_id
_entity_poly.type
_entity_poly.pdbx_seq_one_letter_code
_entity_poly.pdbx_strand_id
1 'polypeptide(L)'
;MGIDINHKNARKVVRRAPKSEDIYLRLLVKLYRFLARRTGEKINKIVMNRLIMSRINRHPLSLARLARVVKKPGNENKTIVVVGTVTDDLRL
;
A
#
# COMPACT_ATOMS: atom_id res chain seq x y z
N MET A 1 -17.49 40.16 4.60
CA MET A 1 -16.55 39.99 5.74
C MET A 1 -15.41 39.09 5.28
N GLY A 2 -14.17 39.57 5.33
CA GLY A 2 -12.99 38.71 5.12
C GLY A 2 -12.67 37.96 6.40
N ILE A 3 -12.41 36.66 6.30
CA ILE A 3 -11.99 35.84 7.45
C ILE A 3 -10.47 35.72 7.39
N ASP A 4 -9.79 36.20 8.42
CA ASP A 4 -8.34 36.03 8.56
C ASP A 4 -8.03 34.58 8.98
N ILE A 5 -7.72 33.74 7.98
CA ILE A 5 -7.33 32.36 8.19
C ILE A 5 -5.93 32.10 7.63
N ASN A 6 -5.14 31.32 8.36
CA ASN A 6 -3.80 30.93 7.94
C ASN A 6 -3.87 29.79 6.89
N HIS A 7 -3.50 30.11 5.66
CA HIS A 7 -3.53 29.18 4.52
C HIS A 7 -2.25 28.35 4.33
N LYS A 8 -1.18 28.58 5.11
CA LYS A 8 0.17 28.01 4.89
C LYS A 8 0.16 26.48 4.75
N ASN A 9 -0.65 25.78 5.53
CA ASN A 9 -0.70 24.32 5.60
C ASN A 9 -1.99 23.70 5.04
N ALA A 10 -2.81 24.49 4.32
CA ALA A 10 -4.07 24.04 3.76
C ALA A 10 -3.85 22.95 2.69
N ARG A 11 -2.79 23.09 1.88
CA ARG A 11 -2.40 22.07 0.91
C ARG A 11 -1.68 20.92 1.60
N LYS A 12 -2.28 19.73 1.61
CA LYS A 12 -1.63 18.49 2.04
C LYS A 12 -0.90 17.84 0.87
N VAL A 13 0.41 17.60 1.04
CA VAL A 13 1.25 16.91 0.05
C VAL A 13 1.10 15.40 0.24
N VAL A 14 0.10 14.82 -0.41
CA VAL A 14 -0.15 13.37 -0.40
C VAL A 14 -0.37 12.86 -1.81
N ARG A 15 0.08 11.63 -2.07
CA ARG A 15 -0.21 10.98 -3.35
C ARG A 15 -1.64 10.46 -3.35
N ARG A 16 -2.44 10.95 -4.29
CA ARG A 16 -3.83 10.50 -4.50
C ARG A 16 -3.97 9.51 -5.66
N ALA A 17 -2.94 9.37 -6.51
CA ALA A 17 -2.90 8.47 -7.65
C ALA A 17 -1.45 7.99 -7.87
N PRO A 18 -1.24 6.81 -8.49
CA PRO A 18 0.10 6.38 -8.86
C PRO A 18 0.71 7.39 -9.85
N LYS A 19 2.01 7.69 -9.68
CA LYS A 19 2.75 8.53 -10.63
C LYS A 19 3.16 7.75 -11.91
N SER A 20 3.13 6.41 -11.84
CA SER A 20 3.48 5.55 -12.97
C SER A 20 2.35 5.53 -14.00
N GLU A 21 2.70 5.53 -15.28
CA GLU A 21 1.76 5.36 -16.40
C GLU A 21 1.48 3.88 -16.74
N ASP A 22 2.06 2.95 -15.98
CA ASP A 22 1.79 1.51 -16.13
C ASP A 22 0.29 1.19 -15.98
N ILE A 23 -0.28 0.64 -17.06
CA ILE A 23 -1.70 0.31 -17.20
C ILE A 23 -2.11 -0.74 -16.16
N TYR A 24 -1.28 -1.76 -15.91
CA TYR A 24 -1.60 -2.84 -14.97
C TYR A 24 -1.74 -2.30 -13.54
N LEU A 25 -0.81 -1.43 -13.13
CA LEU A 25 -0.89 -0.77 -11.83
C LEU A 25 -2.15 0.12 -11.73
N ARG A 26 -2.48 0.87 -12.78
CA ARG A 26 -3.66 1.75 -12.81
C ARG A 26 -4.97 0.97 -12.70
N LEU A 27 -5.08 -0.17 -13.38
CA LEU A 27 -6.23 -1.06 -13.29
C LEU A 27 -6.42 -1.59 -11.85
N LEU A 28 -5.34 -2.05 -11.23
CA LEU A 28 -5.39 -2.55 -9.85
C LEU A 28 -5.77 -1.44 -8.85
N VAL A 29 -5.24 -0.23 -9.01
CA VAL A 29 -5.65 0.93 -8.20
C VAL A 29 -7.13 1.27 -8.41
N LYS A 30 -7.67 1.16 -9.64
CA LYS A 30 -9.08 1.40 -9.93
C LYS A 30 -9.99 0.41 -9.19
N LEU A 31 -9.61 -0.87 -9.19
CA LEU A 31 -10.31 -1.93 -8.45
C LEU A 31 -10.31 -1.64 -6.95
N TYR A 32 -9.13 -1.44 -6.35
CA TYR A 32 -9.02 -1.19 -4.91
C TYR A 32 -9.66 0.13 -4.48
N ARG A 33 -9.73 1.13 -5.36
CA ARG A 33 -10.48 2.38 -5.10
C ARG A 33 -11.98 2.14 -5.04
N PHE A 34 -12.51 1.27 -5.90
CA PHE A 34 -13.91 0.86 -5.82
C PHE A 34 -14.19 0.08 -4.52
N LEU A 35 -13.37 -0.93 -4.24
CA LEU A 35 -13.51 -1.75 -3.02
C LEU A 35 -13.40 -0.91 -1.75
N ALA A 36 -12.37 -0.06 -1.64
CA ALA A 36 -12.16 0.78 -0.45
C ALA A 36 -13.31 1.76 -0.19
N ARG A 37 -14.04 2.18 -1.23
CA ARG A 37 -15.21 3.05 -1.09
C ARG A 37 -16.49 2.29 -0.75
N ARG A 38 -16.66 1.06 -1.25
CA ARG A 38 -17.93 0.32 -1.16
C ARG A 38 -17.99 -0.69 -0.02
N THR A 39 -16.86 -1.26 0.38
CA THR A 39 -16.82 -2.33 1.41
C THR A 39 -16.65 -1.79 2.84
N GLY A 40 -16.08 -0.59 3.01
CA GLY A 40 -15.77 -0.06 4.34
C GLY A 40 -14.56 -0.72 5.04
N GLU A 41 -14.03 -1.81 4.51
CA GLU A 41 -12.92 -2.54 5.09
C GLU A 41 -11.58 -1.78 5.04
N LYS A 42 -10.90 -1.74 6.20
CA LYS A 42 -9.65 -0.97 6.37
C LYS A 42 -8.52 -1.50 5.48
N ILE A 43 -8.47 -2.82 5.25
CA ILE A 43 -7.42 -3.45 4.44
C ILE A 43 -7.39 -2.90 3.01
N ASN A 44 -8.55 -2.71 2.39
CA ASN A 44 -8.66 -2.22 1.01
C ASN A 44 -8.08 -0.81 0.87
N LYS A 45 -8.34 0.05 1.85
CA LYS A 45 -7.77 1.41 1.92
C LYS A 45 -6.25 1.38 2.07
N ILE A 46 -5.72 0.45 2.89
CA ILE A 46 -4.27 0.29 3.08
C ILE A 46 -3.60 -0.21 1.79
N VAL A 47 -4.17 -1.22 1.14
CA VAL A 47 -3.63 -1.77 -0.12
C VAL A 47 -3.63 -0.71 -1.23
N MET A 48 -4.75 0.02 -1.40
CA MET A 48 -4.84 1.14 -2.35
C MET A 48 -3.72 2.17 -2.11
N ASN A 49 -3.53 2.58 -0.85
CA ASN A 49 -2.50 3.56 -0.49
C ASN A 49 -1.09 3.03 -0.80
N ARG A 50 -0.81 1.75 -0.55
CA ARG A 50 0.49 1.13 -0.88
C ARG A 50 0.73 1.07 -2.39
N LEU A 51 -0.28 0.75 -3.20
CA LEU A 51 -0.14 0.74 -4.67
C LEU A 51 0.24 2.11 -5.25
N ILE A 52 -0.20 3.19 -4.61
CA ILE A 52 0.07 4.58 -5.01
C ILE A 52 1.50 5.04 -4.63
N MET A 53 2.15 4.36 -3.68
CA MET A 53 3.47 4.73 -3.18
C MET A 53 4.58 4.60 -4.24
N SER A 54 5.65 5.38 -4.05
CA SER A 54 6.88 5.28 -4.84
C SER A 54 7.57 3.93 -4.61
N ARG A 55 8.47 3.57 -5.54
CA ARG A 55 9.31 2.38 -5.39
C ARG A 55 10.17 2.43 -4.12
N ILE A 56 10.75 3.59 -3.80
CA ILE A 56 11.56 3.79 -2.58
C ILE A 56 10.72 3.45 -1.34
N ASN A 57 9.46 3.87 -1.28
CA ASN A 57 8.60 3.60 -0.12
C ASN A 57 8.03 2.16 -0.11
N ARG A 58 8.20 1.40 -1.19
CA ARG A 58 7.84 -0.01 -1.32
C ARG A 58 9.10 -0.88 -1.37
N HIS A 59 9.80 -0.92 -0.25
CA HIS A 59 11.02 -1.71 -0.09
C HIS A 59 10.76 -3.20 -0.38
N PRO A 60 11.71 -3.90 -1.02
CA PRO A 60 11.61 -5.33 -1.24
C PRO A 60 11.60 -6.11 0.08
N LEU A 61 10.90 -7.24 0.11
CA LEU A 61 10.84 -8.15 1.26
C LEU A 61 11.48 -9.50 0.91
N SER A 62 12.39 -9.98 1.76
CA SER A 62 13.02 -11.29 1.55
C SER A 62 12.15 -12.46 2.01
N LEU A 63 12.34 -13.62 1.39
CA LEU A 63 11.68 -14.87 1.80
C LEU A 63 11.96 -15.21 3.27
N ALA A 64 13.18 -15.00 3.76
CA ALA A 64 13.51 -15.23 5.18
C ALA A 64 12.73 -14.34 6.15
N ARG A 65 12.35 -13.14 5.73
CA ARG A 65 11.48 -12.29 6.55
C ARG A 65 10.05 -12.78 6.54
N LEU A 66 9.56 -13.27 5.39
CA LEU A 66 8.21 -13.82 5.27
C LEU A 66 8.07 -15.13 6.07
N ALA A 67 9.02 -16.06 5.96
CA ALA A 67 9.05 -17.31 6.71
C ALA A 67 9.01 -17.08 8.23
N ARG A 68 9.73 -16.07 8.74
CA ARG A 68 9.68 -15.66 10.16
C ARG A 68 8.32 -15.11 10.59
N VAL A 69 7.56 -14.50 9.68
CA VAL A 69 6.19 -14.00 9.97
C VAL A 69 5.18 -15.14 9.98
N VAL A 70 5.31 -16.11 9.07
CA VAL A 70 4.46 -17.32 9.04
C VAL A 70 4.62 -18.13 10.33
N LYS A 71 5.87 -18.33 10.79
CA LYS A 71 6.17 -19.10 12.01
C LYS A 71 5.64 -18.50 13.31
N LYS A 72 5.12 -17.27 13.30
CA LYS A 72 4.55 -16.66 14.51
C LYS A 72 3.21 -17.32 14.87
N PRO A 73 2.92 -17.53 16.17
CA PRO A 73 1.67 -18.15 16.58
C PRO A 73 0.47 -17.33 16.10
N GLY A 74 -0.56 -18.02 15.61
CA GLY A 74 -1.79 -17.40 15.11
C GLY A 74 -1.76 -16.97 13.63
N ASN A 75 -0.72 -17.32 12.86
CA ASN A 75 -0.61 -17.03 11.43
C ASN A 75 -0.67 -18.26 10.51
N GLU A 76 -0.85 -19.47 11.06
CA GLU A 76 -0.75 -20.75 10.35
C GLU A 76 -1.71 -20.85 9.14
N ASN A 77 -2.94 -20.37 9.28
CA ASN A 77 -3.97 -20.43 8.24
C ASN A 77 -4.23 -19.08 7.54
N LYS A 78 -3.32 -18.10 7.67
CA LYS A 78 -3.49 -16.76 7.10
C LYS A 78 -2.68 -16.59 5.82
N THR A 79 -3.28 -15.95 4.83
CA THR A 79 -2.58 -15.57 3.61
C THR A 79 -1.73 -14.33 3.86
N ILE A 80 -0.43 -14.41 3.58
CA ILE A 80 0.47 -13.26 3.63
C ILE A 80 0.31 -12.44 2.35
N VAL A 81 0.00 -11.16 2.50
CA VAL A 81 -0.17 -10.22 1.38
C VAL A 81 1.00 -9.23 1.37
N VAL A 82 1.72 -9.18 0.25
CA VAL A 82 2.80 -8.23 0.00
C VAL A 82 2.44 -7.33 -1.18
N VAL A 83 2.60 -6.02 -0.99
CA VAL A 83 2.45 -5.02 -2.06
C VAL A 83 3.82 -4.44 -2.38
N GLY A 84 4.58 -5.16 -3.20
CA GLY A 84 5.98 -4.85 -3.50
C GLY A 84 6.71 -6.06 -4.08
N THR A 85 8.02 -5.93 -4.25
CA THR A 85 8.87 -7.02 -4.75
C THR A 85 9.22 -7.98 -3.62
N VAL A 86 9.12 -9.28 -3.89
CA VAL A 86 9.64 -10.33 -3.01
C VAL A 86 10.96 -10.81 -3.59
N THR A 87 11.99 -10.89 -2.74
CA THR A 87 13.33 -11.32 -3.14
C THR A 87 13.65 -12.70 -2.56
N ASP A 88 14.28 -13.53 -3.36
CA ASP A 88 14.81 -14.81 -2.92
C ASP A 88 15.93 -14.63 -1.89
N ASP A 89 16.05 -15.57 -0.96
CA ASP A 89 17.05 -15.56 0.11
C ASP A 89 17.69 -16.94 0.19
N LEU A 90 18.86 -17.10 -0.45
CA LEU A 90 19.58 -18.37 -0.59
C LEU A 90 20.06 -18.98 0.74
N ARG A 91 19.94 -18.25 1.85
CA ARG A 91 20.37 -18.68 3.18
C ARG A 91 19.26 -19.37 3.97
N LEU A 92 18.03 -19.37 3.43
CA LEU A 92 16.87 -19.95 4.07
C LEU A 92 16.96 -21.48 4.16
#